data_AF-A0A5J4WL07-F1
#
_entry.id   AF-A0A5J4WL07-F1
#
_cell.length_a   1.000
_cell.length_b   1.000
_cell.length_c   1.000
_cell.angle_alpha   90.00
_cell.angle_beta   90.00
_cell.angle_gamma   90.00
#
_symmetry.space_group_name_H-M   'P 1'
#
loop_
_entity.id
_entity.type
_entity.pdbx_description
1 polymer ?
#
loop_
_entity_poly.entity_id
_entity_poly.type
_entity_poly.pdbx_seq_one_letter_code
_entity_poly.pdbx_strand_id
1 'polypeptide(L)'
;MSILFIVAFSAFANALKSSSITEFAQYSVDQRANQPCVWEISNDFKDEDMISFKATTIAKALGQVCSDQYSITLLDAEHLESFSITKAVDVQIIGQNTSEGKRMKFYSKIQSDSDSKFTIVVESASTGNVLIQNIEMGQWIGGFIKANGGKSIS
;
A
#
# COMPACT_ATOMS: atom_id res chain seq x y z
N MET A 1 69.69 41.14 -3.22
CA MET A 1 69.70 39.82 -3.89
C MET A 1 68.25 39.43 -4.07
N SER A 2 67.63 39.86 -5.16
CA SER A 2 67.71 39.32 -6.53
C SER A 2 66.59 38.31 -6.76
N ILE A 3 65.60 38.84 -7.47
CA ILE A 3 64.39 38.26 -8.03
C ILE A 3 64.77 37.06 -8.90
N LEU A 4 64.12 35.91 -8.69
CA LEU A 4 64.25 34.76 -9.58
C LEU A 4 63.18 34.85 -10.67
N PHE A 5 63.66 34.78 -11.91
CA PHE A 5 62.95 34.93 -13.17
C PHE A 5 62.06 33.73 -13.49
N ILE A 6 60.90 34.05 -14.07
CA ILE A 6 59.98 33.17 -14.78
C ILE A 6 60.60 32.77 -16.13
N VAL A 7 60.52 31.49 -16.50
CA VAL A 7 60.60 31.04 -17.90
C VAL A 7 59.44 30.09 -18.17
N ALA A 8 58.67 30.43 -19.20
CA ALA A 8 57.51 29.70 -19.71
C ALA A 8 57.84 28.99 -21.05
N PHE A 9 56.84 28.25 -21.57
CA PHE A 9 56.72 27.53 -22.85
C PHE A 9 57.15 26.05 -22.82
N SER A 10 56.41 25.08 -23.38
CA SER A 10 55.35 25.11 -24.41
C SER A 10 54.35 23.95 -24.30
N ALA A 11 53.17 24.17 -24.88
CA ALA A 11 52.00 23.32 -24.97
C ALA A 11 52.19 21.97 -25.68
N PHE A 12 51.40 20.97 -25.29
CA PHE A 12 50.70 20.07 -26.23
C PHE A 12 49.29 19.79 -25.72
N ALA A 13 48.34 20.01 -26.63
CA ALA A 13 46.92 19.75 -26.47
C ALA A 13 46.65 18.24 -26.33
N ASN A 14 45.67 17.88 -25.51
CA ASN A 14 44.67 16.91 -25.93
C ASN A 14 43.33 17.28 -25.31
N ALA A 15 42.42 17.70 -26.19
CA ALA A 15 41.01 17.80 -25.91
C ALA A 15 40.46 16.39 -25.67
N LEU A 16 39.90 16.14 -24.50
CA LEU A 16 38.94 15.07 -24.30
C LEU A 16 37.61 15.71 -23.91
N LYS A 17 36.85 15.96 -24.97
CA LYS A 17 35.43 16.26 -24.96
C LYS A 17 34.72 15.03 -24.42
N SER A 18 34.26 15.06 -23.17
CA SER A 18 33.26 14.10 -22.69
C SER A 18 31.98 14.87 -22.41
N SER A 19 31.17 14.99 -23.45
CA SER A 19 29.76 15.29 -23.33
C SER A 19 29.02 13.97 -23.41
N SER A 20 28.52 13.50 -22.26
CA SER A 20 27.46 12.49 -22.19
C SER A 20 26.81 12.56 -20.82
N ILE A 21 25.74 13.36 -20.81
CA ILE A 21 24.45 13.15 -20.13
C ILE A 21 24.46 11.94 -19.18
N THR A 22 24.30 12.19 -17.89
CA THR A 22 23.36 11.38 -17.12
C THR A 22 22.55 12.31 -16.24
N GLU A 23 21.48 12.79 -16.86
CA GLU A 23 20.23 13.13 -16.21
C GLU A 23 19.78 11.91 -15.39
N PHE A 24 20.29 11.78 -14.18
CA PHE A 24 19.56 11.06 -13.15
C PHE A 24 18.54 12.04 -12.63
N ALA A 25 17.32 11.91 -13.14
CA ALA A 25 16.15 12.52 -12.56
C ALA A 25 16.23 12.33 -11.04
N GLN A 26 16.30 13.44 -10.30
CA GLN A 26 15.87 13.46 -8.91
C GLN A 26 14.42 13.00 -8.92
N TYR A 27 14.20 11.69 -8.75
CA TYR A 27 12.88 11.16 -8.48
C TYR A 27 12.43 11.83 -7.19
N SER A 28 11.46 12.73 -7.30
CA SER A 28 11.00 13.61 -6.24
C SER A 28 10.59 12.80 -5.01
N VAL A 29 11.45 12.78 -3.99
CA VAL A 29 11.15 12.20 -2.67
C VAL A 29 10.07 13.00 -1.92
N ASP A 30 9.62 14.14 -2.45
CA ASP A 30 8.70 15.06 -1.76
C ASP A 30 7.24 15.08 -2.27
N GLN A 31 6.88 14.39 -3.36
CA GLN A 31 5.51 14.45 -3.90
C GLN A 31 4.55 13.34 -3.42
N ARG A 32 5.03 12.37 -2.63
CA ARG A 32 4.20 11.31 -2.03
C ARG A 32 3.96 11.47 -0.53
N ALA A 33 4.55 12.48 0.11
CA ALA A 33 4.12 12.86 1.44
C ALA A 33 2.70 13.43 1.30
N ASN A 34 1.71 12.80 1.94
CA ASN A 34 0.30 13.20 1.93
C ASN A 34 -0.51 12.77 0.68
N GLN A 35 -0.25 11.59 0.13
CA GLN A 35 -1.19 10.97 -0.81
C GLN A 35 -1.76 9.67 -0.24
N PRO A 36 -3.08 9.44 -0.37
CA PRO A 36 -3.70 8.19 0.07
C PRO A 36 -3.18 7.05 -0.79
N CYS A 37 -2.91 5.90 -0.16
CA CYS A 37 -2.60 4.67 -0.86
C CYS A 37 -3.91 4.05 -1.35
N VAL A 38 -4.16 4.20 -2.64
CA VAL A 38 -5.35 3.70 -3.31
C VAL A 38 -5.04 2.32 -3.85
N TRP A 39 -5.60 1.28 -3.23
CA TRP A 39 -5.37 -0.11 -3.56
C TRP A 39 -6.58 -0.74 -4.24
N GLU A 40 -6.33 -1.48 -5.32
CA GLU A 40 -7.30 -2.41 -5.91
C GLU A 40 -6.98 -3.84 -5.49
N ILE A 41 -7.99 -4.58 -5.07
CA ILE A 41 -7.87 -5.97 -4.64
C ILE A 41 -8.69 -6.88 -5.56
N SER A 42 -8.00 -7.84 -6.17
CA SER A 42 -8.60 -8.90 -6.99
C SER A 42 -7.77 -10.18 -6.95
N ASN A 43 -8.45 -11.32 -6.90
CA ASN A 43 -7.91 -12.66 -7.02
C ASN A 43 -7.31 -12.92 -8.41
N ASP A 44 -7.70 -12.13 -9.43
CA ASP A 44 -7.19 -12.26 -10.80
C ASP A 44 -5.82 -11.59 -10.99
N PHE A 45 -5.35 -10.82 -10.01
CA PHE A 45 -4.02 -10.24 -10.05
C PHE A 45 -2.95 -11.32 -9.84
N LYS A 46 -1.91 -11.29 -10.68
CA LYS A 46 -0.89 -12.36 -10.69
C LYS A 46 0.18 -12.18 -9.63
N ASP A 47 0.42 -10.94 -9.19
CA ASP A 47 1.37 -10.58 -8.13
C ASP A 47 0.98 -9.24 -7.49
N GLU A 48 1.60 -8.93 -6.35
CA GLU A 48 1.51 -7.58 -5.76
C GLU A 48 2.34 -6.61 -6.59
N ASP A 49 1.68 -5.64 -7.21
CA ASP A 49 2.32 -4.60 -7.99
C ASP A 49 2.27 -3.29 -7.21
N MET A 50 3.38 -2.98 -6.55
CA MET A 50 3.55 -1.75 -5.75
C MET A 50 3.59 -0.48 -6.62
N ILE A 51 3.76 -0.62 -7.94
CA ILE A 51 3.73 0.51 -8.88
C ILE A 51 2.28 0.82 -9.23
N SER A 52 1.45 -0.20 -9.47
CA SER A 52 0.03 -0.02 -9.81
C SER A 52 -0.92 -0.10 -8.61
N PHE A 53 -0.42 -0.30 -7.40
CA PHE A 53 -1.19 -0.47 -6.16
C PHE A 53 -2.27 -1.56 -6.28
N LYS A 54 -1.85 -2.71 -6.82
CA LYS A 54 -2.70 -3.89 -6.98
C LYS A 54 -2.22 -5.00 -6.07
N ALA A 55 -3.14 -5.64 -5.37
CA ALA A 55 -2.82 -6.76 -4.50
C ALA A 55 -3.89 -7.85 -4.57
N THR A 56 -3.51 -9.08 -4.26
CA THR A 56 -4.45 -10.21 -4.26
C THR A 56 -5.30 -10.29 -2.98
N THR A 57 -4.91 -9.57 -1.92
CA THR A 57 -5.53 -9.65 -0.59
C THR A 57 -5.45 -8.30 0.12
N ILE A 58 -6.42 -8.00 0.98
CA ILE A 58 -6.39 -6.80 1.84
C ILE A 58 -5.15 -6.83 2.75
N ALA A 59 -4.80 -8.02 3.27
CA ALA A 59 -3.65 -8.18 4.14
C ALA A 59 -2.33 -7.74 3.48
N LYS A 60 -2.16 -7.97 2.17
CA LYS A 60 -0.99 -7.50 1.42
C LYS A 60 -0.97 -5.98 1.31
N ALA A 61 -2.09 -5.36 0.91
CA ALA A 61 -2.21 -3.91 0.86
C ALA A 61 -1.94 -3.25 2.23
N LEU A 62 -2.47 -3.83 3.31
CA LEU A 62 -2.19 -3.41 4.69
C LEU A 62 -0.79 -3.78 5.17
N GLY A 63 -0.04 -4.62 4.46
CA GLY A 63 1.37 -4.88 4.75
C GLY A 63 2.28 -3.71 4.36
N GLN A 64 1.83 -2.88 3.42
CA GLN A 64 2.59 -1.74 2.92
C GLN A 64 2.56 -0.55 3.89
N VAL A 65 3.56 0.33 3.75
CA VAL A 65 3.62 1.58 4.50
C VAL A 65 2.91 2.67 3.71
N CYS A 66 1.96 3.33 4.37
CA CYS A 66 1.27 4.51 3.86
C CYS A 66 1.32 5.60 4.92
N SER A 67 1.63 6.83 4.51
CA SER A 67 1.81 7.97 5.39
C SER A 67 0.51 8.74 5.70
N ASP A 68 -0.52 8.60 4.87
CA ASP A 68 -1.73 9.42 4.93
C ASP A 68 -3.01 8.62 5.25
N GLN A 69 -3.48 7.80 4.31
CA GLN A 69 -4.69 6.99 4.45
C GLN A 69 -4.63 5.78 3.50
N TYR A 70 -5.32 4.69 3.84
CA TYR A 70 -5.60 3.58 2.92
C TYR A 70 -7.00 3.72 2.34
N SER A 71 -7.13 3.63 1.02
CA SER A 71 -8.40 3.47 0.31
C SER A 71 -8.34 2.17 -0.49
N ILE A 72 -9.03 1.13 -0.02
CA ILE A 72 -8.95 -0.23 -0.54
C ILE A 72 -10.27 -0.59 -1.21
N THR A 73 -10.20 -0.99 -2.48
CA THR A 73 -11.37 -1.36 -3.29
C THR A 73 -11.33 -2.84 -3.63
N LEU A 74 -12.40 -3.58 -3.30
CA LEU A 74 -12.54 -5.00 -3.62
C LEU A 74 -13.32 -5.16 -4.94
N LEU A 75 -12.66 -5.71 -5.96
CA LEU A 75 -13.17 -5.79 -7.33
C LEU A 75 -13.93 -7.09 -7.63
N ASP A 76 -13.57 -8.18 -6.98
CA ASP A 76 -14.25 -9.46 -7.21
C ASP A 76 -15.59 -9.56 -6.50
N ALA A 77 -16.43 -10.46 -6.99
CA ALA A 77 -17.70 -10.80 -6.33
C ALA A 77 -17.50 -11.51 -4.99
N GLU A 78 -16.38 -12.21 -4.80
CA GLU A 78 -16.11 -13.02 -3.62
C GLU A 78 -14.66 -12.85 -3.17
N HIS A 79 -14.46 -12.53 -1.88
CA HIS A 79 -13.15 -12.46 -1.23
C HIS A 79 -13.12 -13.41 -0.04
N LEU A 80 -12.16 -14.32 0.00
CA LEU A 80 -12.00 -15.30 1.08
C LEU A 80 -10.70 -15.06 1.84
N GLU A 81 -10.76 -14.28 2.92
CA GLU A 81 -9.57 -13.97 3.71
C GLU A 81 -9.91 -13.58 5.16
N SER A 82 -8.89 -13.43 5.99
CA SER A 82 -8.99 -12.83 7.32
C SER A 82 -7.76 -11.99 7.56
N PHE A 83 -7.95 -10.85 8.21
CA PHE A 83 -6.88 -9.89 8.38
C PHE A 83 -7.04 -9.07 9.66
N SER A 84 -5.91 -8.54 10.11
CA SER A 84 -5.84 -7.58 11.20
C SER A 84 -5.48 -6.20 10.67
N ILE A 85 -6.11 -5.16 11.21
CA ILE A 85 -5.79 -3.76 10.95
C ILE A 85 -5.01 -3.23 12.14
N THR A 86 -3.76 -2.84 11.88
CA THR A 86 -2.86 -2.22 12.85
C THR A 86 -2.26 -0.96 12.25
N LYS A 87 -3.11 0.05 12.01
CA LYS A 87 -2.71 1.28 11.30
C LYS A 87 -2.96 2.53 12.15
N ALA A 88 -1.99 3.43 12.12
CA ALA A 88 -2.09 4.74 12.78
C ALA A 88 -2.84 5.77 11.93
N VAL A 89 -3.05 5.46 10.66
CA VAL A 89 -3.77 6.25 9.67
C VAL A 89 -5.12 5.63 9.37
N ASP A 90 -6.01 6.42 8.78
CA ASP A 90 -7.36 5.98 8.43
C ASP A 90 -7.32 4.86 7.38
N VAL A 91 -8.29 3.95 7.48
CA VAL A 91 -8.44 2.80 6.58
C VAL A 91 -9.88 2.74 6.10
N GLN A 92 -10.06 2.85 4.78
CA GLN A 92 -11.34 2.66 4.11
C GLN A 92 -11.29 1.41 3.26
N ILE A 93 -12.29 0.54 3.39
CA ILE A 93 -12.46 -0.69 2.61
C ILE A 93 -13.84 -0.65 1.96
N ILE A 94 -13.89 -0.70 0.63
CA ILE A 94 -15.14 -0.60 -0.16
C ILE A 94 -15.29 -1.83 -1.04
N GLY A 95 -16.44 -2.48 -0.96
CA GLY A 95 -16.86 -3.44 -1.98
C GLY A 95 -17.40 -2.74 -3.22
N GLN A 96 -16.75 -2.94 -4.37
CA GLN A 96 -17.22 -2.38 -5.65
C GLN A 96 -17.71 -3.44 -6.62
N ASN A 97 -17.35 -4.73 -6.43
CA ASN A 97 -17.65 -5.87 -7.31
C ASN A 97 -18.02 -5.51 -8.77
N THR A 98 -17.06 -5.66 -9.68
CA THR A 98 -17.27 -5.38 -11.11
C THR A 98 -18.00 -6.49 -11.87
N SER A 99 -18.36 -7.61 -11.21
CA SER A 99 -19.12 -8.70 -11.82
C SER A 99 -20.62 -8.42 -11.81
N GLU A 100 -21.26 -8.46 -12.98
CA GLU A 100 -22.69 -8.19 -13.14
C GLU A 100 -23.59 -9.01 -12.20
N GLY A 101 -24.57 -8.34 -11.58
CA GLY A 101 -25.66 -8.97 -10.84
C GLY A 101 -25.30 -9.59 -9.49
N LYS A 102 -24.05 -9.50 -9.04
CA LYS A 102 -23.61 -10.01 -7.73
C LYS A 102 -23.29 -8.86 -6.77
N ARG A 103 -23.63 -9.03 -5.49
CA ARG A 103 -23.10 -8.18 -4.41
C ARG A 103 -21.71 -8.70 -4.05
N MET A 104 -20.81 -7.81 -3.63
CA MET A 104 -19.51 -8.23 -3.13
C MET A 104 -19.69 -8.99 -1.81
N LYS A 105 -19.21 -10.23 -1.75
CA LYS A 105 -19.29 -11.11 -0.58
C LYS A 105 -17.92 -11.35 0.02
N PHE A 106 -17.83 -11.16 1.33
CA PHE A 106 -16.64 -11.42 2.10
C PHE A 106 -16.81 -12.67 2.96
N TYR A 107 -15.86 -13.58 2.85
CA TYR A 107 -15.84 -14.85 3.55
C TYR A 107 -14.53 -14.99 4.31
N SER A 108 -14.51 -15.87 5.30
CA SER A 108 -13.27 -16.38 5.88
C SER A 108 -13.25 -17.90 5.85
N LYS A 109 -12.06 -18.50 6.02
CA LYS A 109 -11.93 -19.96 6.12
C LYS A 109 -12.46 -20.42 7.47
N ILE A 110 -13.41 -21.35 7.46
CA ILE A 110 -13.89 -22.03 8.66
C ILE A 110 -12.69 -22.77 9.28
N GLN A 111 -12.23 -22.33 10.45
CA GLN A 111 -11.30 -23.10 11.27
C GLN A 111 -12.10 -23.82 12.35
N SER A 112 -12.01 -25.16 12.36
CA SER A 112 -12.76 -26.05 13.24
C SER A 112 -12.36 -25.97 14.71
N ASP A 113 -11.24 -25.33 15.03
CA ASP A 113 -10.61 -25.47 16.33
C ASP A 113 -10.56 -24.12 17.06
N SER A 114 -11.46 -24.04 18.05
CA SER A 114 -11.49 -23.21 19.26
C SER A 114 -11.30 -21.69 19.15
N ASP A 115 -12.15 -21.00 19.92
CA ASP A 115 -12.27 -19.56 20.14
C ASP A 115 -12.70 -18.75 18.92
N SER A 116 -13.92 -18.21 18.99
CA SER A 116 -14.54 -17.23 18.08
C SER A 116 -13.52 -16.43 17.27
N LYS A 117 -13.14 -16.94 16.09
CA LYS A 117 -12.21 -16.26 15.21
C LYS A 117 -13.00 -15.18 14.50
N PHE A 118 -12.53 -13.94 14.65
CA PHE A 118 -13.10 -12.81 13.97
C PHE A 118 -12.43 -12.68 12.61
N THR A 119 -13.23 -12.41 11.59
CA THR A 119 -12.74 -12.29 10.21
C THR A 119 -11.91 -11.02 10.03
N ILE A 120 -12.35 -9.94 10.67
CA ILE A 120 -11.67 -8.65 10.70
C ILE A 120 -11.34 -8.32 12.15
N VAL A 121 -10.07 -8.08 12.43
CA VAL A 121 -9.62 -7.64 13.76
C VAL A 121 -9.01 -6.26 13.66
N VAL A 122 -9.59 -5.27 14.33
CA VAL A 122 -8.94 -3.96 14.52
C VAL A 122 -8.12 -4.04 15.81
N GLU A 123 -6.79 -4.07 15.68
CA GLU A 123 -5.90 -4.26 16.81
C GLU A 123 -5.82 -3.02 17.69
N SER A 124 -5.47 -3.20 18.97
CA SER A 124 -5.39 -2.11 19.95
C SER A 124 -4.37 -1.03 19.60
N ALA A 125 -3.32 -1.37 18.85
CA ALA A 125 -2.34 -0.43 18.36
C ALA A 125 -2.84 0.40 17.15
N SER A 126 -4.01 0.08 16.59
CA SER A 126 -4.63 0.88 15.54
C SER A 126 -5.20 2.18 16.14
N THR A 127 -4.83 3.33 15.59
CA THR A 127 -5.30 4.64 16.05
C THR A 127 -6.01 5.45 14.95
N GLY A 128 -6.02 4.94 13.71
CA GLY A 128 -6.86 5.49 12.64
C GLY A 128 -8.34 5.13 12.79
N ASN A 129 -9.18 5.82 12.03
CA ASN A 129 -10.57 5.44 11.82
C ASN A 129 -10.62 4.26 10.83
N VAL A 130 -11.59 3.36 11.03
CA VAL A 130 -11.84 2.24 10.11
C VAL A 130 -13.25 2.35 9.55
N LEU A 131 -13.36 2.42 8.23
CA LEU A 131 -14.61 2.48 7.49
C LEU A 131 -14.72 1.28 6.56
N ILE A 132 -15.78 0.48 6.72
CA ILE A 132 -16.01 -0.71 5.90
C ILE A 132 -17.41 -0.62 5.29
N GLN A 133 -17.49 -0.55 3.96
CA GLN A 133 -18.75 -0.24 3.27
C GLN A 133 -18.97 -1.11 2.04
N ASN A 134 -20.25 -1.27 1.68
CA ASN A 134 -20.69 -2.00 0.49
C ASN A 134 -20.21 -3.47 0.44
N ILE A 135 -20.08 -4.09 1.61
CA ILE A 135 -19.68 -5.49 1.77
C ILE A 135 -20.87 -6.29 2.29
N GLU A 136 -21.23 -7.37 1.59
CA GLU A 136 -22.09 -8.42 2.14
C GLU A 136 -21.22 -9.42 2.88
N MET A 137 -21.55 -9.68 4.14
CA MET A 137 -20.83 -10.69 4.93
C MET A 137 -21.43 -12.06 4.63
N GLY A 138 -20.59 -12.98 4.13
CA GLY A 138 -20.97 -14.35 3.84
C GLY A 138 -21.25 -15.18 5.10
N GLN A 139 -21.64 -16.44 4.92
CA GLN A 139 -21.95 -17.35 6.03
C GLN A 139 -20.71 -17.63 6.89
N TRP A 140 -20.86 -17.53 8.22
CA TRP A 140 -19.74 -17.60 9.16
C TRP A 140 -20.09 -18.35 10.46
N ILE A 141 -19.08 -18.97 11.07
CA ILE A 141 -19.13 -19.55 12.41
C ILE A 141 -18.18 -18.76 13.31
N GLY A 142 -18.71 -17.77 14.04
CA GLY A 142 -17.93 -16.85 14.89
C GLY A 142 -18.45 -15.41 14.85
N GLY A 143 -17.61 -14.45 15.24
CA GLY A 143 -17.90 -13.01 15.08
C GLY A 143 -17.34 -12.46 13.77
N PHE A 144 -17.94 -11.38 13.23
CA PHE A 144 -17.46 -10.77 11.99
C PHE A 144 -16.30 -9.80 12.23
N ILE A 145 -16.50 -8.85 13.15
CA ILE A 145 -15.53 -7.80 13.46
C ILE A 145 -15.22 -7.83 14.96
N LYS A 146 -13.93 -7.86 15.32
CA LYS A 146 -13.46 -7.60 16.68
C LYS A 146 -12.70 -6.29 16.70
N ALA A 147 -13.06 -5.43 17.63
CA ALA A 147 -12.46 -4.12 17.79
C ALA A 147 -11.72 -4.04 19.14
N ASN A 148 -10.41 -4.17 19.11
CA ASN A 148 -9.54 -3.93 20.27
C ASN A 148 -8.96 -2.51 20.26
N GLY A 149 -9.01 -1.83 19.11
CA GLY A 149 -8.55 -0.46 18.91
C GLY A 149 -9.29 0.24 17.77
N GLY A 150 -8.67 1.27 17.22
CA GLY A 150 -9.31 2.23 16.31
C GLY A 150 -9.97 3.37 17.07
N LYS A 151 -10.01 4.56 16.45
CA LYS A 151 -10.73 5.73 17.02
C LYS A 151 -12.23 5.56 16.88
N SER A 152 -12.67 5.11 15.72
CA SER A 152 -14.06 4.76 15.42
C SER A 152 -14.11 3.66 14.39
N ILE A 153 -15.18 2.86 14.46
CA ILE A 153 -15.52 1.84 13.47
C ILE A 153 -16.95 2.11 13.04
N SER A 154 -17.17 2.26 11.74
CA SER A 154 -18.47 2.57 11.13
C SER A 154 -18.67 1.87 9.81
#